data_AF-A0A814RCF4-F1
#
_entry.id   AF-A0A814RCF4-F1
#
_cell.length_a   1.000
_cell.length_b   1.000
_cell.length_c   1.000
_cell.angle_alpha   90.00
_cell.angle_beta   90.00
_cell.angle_gamma   90.00
#
_symmetry.space_group_name_H-M   'P 1'
#
loop_
_entity.id
_entity.type
_entity.pdbx_description
1 polymer ?
#
loop_
_entity_poly.entity_id
_entity_poly.type
_entity_poly.pdbx_seq_one_letter_code
_entity_poly.pdbx_strand_id
1 'polypeptide(L)'
;MVAANARAKCSICNKVNTTYVCSGCSKGFCFQHLTEHRQILGNKLEEIVSNHDQFQQTIIQKKQNPLNSSFIEQINQWETDSIDQIQKIAKECRETLMTLTEKSINDIENKFIELSQKLKETREENEFNDFDLNNFQLQLTQITEELNVPSNISIRKDSQEFIKKISVISSPFGSINGSIFSNPLNFGCSGSGGQTTANTNSTFSIGSTNGSIFGSSVKSGYSGFGQQTSTNANCRQ
;
A
#
# COMPACT_ATOMS: atom_id res chain seq x y z
N MET A 1 10.10 69.56 -24.06
CA MET A 1 8.99 70.20 -24.80
C MET A 1 7.68 69.84 -24.10
N VAL A 2 6.96 70.88 -23.69
CA VAL A 2 5.53 71.00 -23.33
C VAL A 2 4.81 69.76 -22.73
N ALA A 3 4.58 69.81 -21.42
CA ALA A 3 3.59 69.01 -20.72
C ALA A 3 2.17 69.41 -21.17
N ALA A 4 1.53 68.58 -21.98
CA ALA A 4 0.11 68.71 -22.24
C ALA A 4 -0.66 68.14 -21.03
N ASN A 5 -1.33 69.01 -20.28
CA ASN A 5 -2.34 68.63 -19.28
C ASN A 5 -3.52 67.95 -19.99
N ALA A 6 -3.38 66.67 -20.31
CA ALA A 6 -4.46 65.84 -20.84
C ALA A 6 -5.46 65.57 -19.71
N ARG A 7 -6.43 66.47 -19.58
CA ARG A 7 -7.62 66.30 -18.73
C ARG A 7 -8.44 65.13 -19.27
N ALA A 8 -8.09 63.91 -18.90
CA ALA A 8 -8.84 62.71 -19.26
C ALA A 8 -9.85 62.35 -18.16
N LYS A 9 -10.83 61.50 -18.50
CA LYS A 9 -11.81 61.00 -17.54
C LYS A 9 -11.25 59.77 -16.83
N CYS A 10 -11.41 59.72 -15.51
CA CYS A 10 -11.11 58.51 -14.75
C CYS A 10 -12.05 57.36 -15.16
N SER A 11 -11.49 56.17 -15.42
CA SER A 11 -12.26 54.98 -15.84
C SER A 11 -13.23 54.43 -14.79
N ILE A 12 -13.17 54.89 -13.53
CA ILE A 12 -14.09 54.46 -12.46
C ILE A 12 -15.16 55.53 -12.19
N CYS A 13 -14.77 56.79 -11.94
CA CYS A 13 -15.72 57.83 -11.54
C CYS A 13 -16.09 58.84 -12.64
N ASN A 14 -15.55 58.72 -13.85
CA ASN A 14 -15.81 59.59 -15.01
C ASN A 14 -15.56 61.10 -14.82
N LYS A 15 -14.98 61.50 -13.68
CA LYS A 15 -14.60 62.90 -13.43
C LYS A 15 -13.38 63.26 -14.28
N VAL A 16 -13.42 64.44 -14.88
CA VAL A 16 -12.30 65.02 -15.64
C VAL A 16 -11.26 65.53 -14.63
N ASN A 17 -10.09 64.91 -14.58
CA ASN A 17 -9.01 65.29 -13.67
C ASN A 17 -7.65 64.89 -14.25
N THR A 18 -6.55 65.18 -13.56
CA THR A 18 -5.26 64.56 -13.84
C THR A 18 -5.40 63.05 -13.67
N THR A 19 -5.16 62.30 -14.74
CA THR A 19 -5.25 60.84 -14.74
C THR A 19 -3.87 60.22 -14.88
N TYR A 20 -3.71 59.06 -14.27
CA TYR A 20 -2.52 58.23 -14.31
C TYR A 20 -2.89 56.91 -14.96
N VAL A 21 -2.11 56.48 -15.95
CA VAL A 21 -2.36 55.22 -16.66
C VAL A 21 -1.62 54.09 -15.96
N CYS A 22 -2.33 53.02 -15.62
CA CYS A 22 -1.71 51.78 -15.15
C CYS A 22 -1.17 50.99 -16.36
N SER A 23 0.13 50.71 -16.40
CA SER A 23 0.76 49.96 -17.51
C SER A 23 0.21 48.53 -17.64
N GLY A 24 -0.22 47.92 -16.53
CA GLY A 24 -0.71 46.54 -16.53
C GLY A 24 -2.13 46.37 -17.09
N CYS A 25 -3.04 47.32 -16.83
CA CYS A 25 -4.42 47.23 -17.32
C CYS A 25 -4.79 48.29 -18.36
N SER A 26 -3.85 49.17 -18.73
CA SER A 26 -4.01 50.26 -19.71
C SER A 26 -5.18 51.22 -19.44
N LYS A 27 -5.67 51.28 -18.19
CA LYS A 27 -6.76 52.17 -17.76
C LYS A 27 -6.23 53.42 -17.08
N GLY A 28 -6.91 54.55 -17.29
CA GLY A 28 -6.60 55.85 -16.69
C GLY A 28 -7.40 56.09 -15.42
N PHE A 29 -6.73 56.31 -14.29
CA PHE A 29 -7.36 56.53 -12.99
C PHE A 29 -7.04 57.92 -12.44
N CYS A 30 -7.95 58.53 -11.70
CA CYS A 30 -7.54 59.62 -10.81
C CYS A 30 -6.71 59.04 -9.66
N PHE A 31 -5.96 59.90 -8.95
CA PHE A 31 -5.05 59.46 -7.89
C PHE A 31 -5.70 58.50 -6.86
N GLN A 32 -6.90 58.83 -6.38
CA GLN A 32 -7.62 58.00 -5.40
C GLN A 32 -7.92 56.58 -5.94
N HIS A 33 -8.54 56.49 -7.12
CA HIS A 33 -8.87 55.20 -7.74
C HIS A 33 -7.63 54.42 -8.19
N LEU A 34 -6.50 55.09 -8.45
CA LEU A 34 -5.22 54.43 -8.70
C LEU A 34 -4.70 53.75 -7.42
N THR A 35 -4.80 54.43 -6.28
CA THR A 35 -4.43 53.88 -4.97
C THR A 35 -5.30 52.68 -4.62
N GLU A 36 -6.62 52.80 -4.80
CA GLU A 36 -7.56 51.67 -4.61
C GLU A 36 -7.24 50.50 -5.55
N HIS A 37 -6.96 50.78 -6.83
CA HIS A 37 -6.56 49.73 -7.79
C HIS A 37 -5.28 49.00 -7.36
N ARG A 38 -4.27 49.74 -6.87
CA ARG A 38 -3.04 49.15 -6.34
C ARG A 38 -3.28 48.34 -5.07
N GLN A 39 -4.15 48.81 -4.19
CA GLN A 39 -4.54 48.07 -3.00
C GLN A 39 -5.22 46.74 -3.36
N ILE A 40 -6.13 46.72 -4.34
CA ILE A 40 -6.75 45.49 -4.83
C ILE A 40 -5.70 44.51 -5.39
N LEU A 41 -4.70 45.00 -6.12
CA LEU A 41 -3.60 44.17 -6.62
C LEU A 41 -2.73 43.62 -5.48
N GLY A 42 -2.46 44.43 -4.45
CA GLY A 42 -1.78 43.99 -3.23
C GLY A 42 -2.52 42.84 -2.54
N ASN A 43 -3.83 43.00 -2.34
CA ASN A 43 -4.66 41.96 -1.73
C ASN A 43 -4.65 40.65 -2.56
N LYS A 44 -4.69 40.75 -3.89
CA LYS A 44 -4.60 39.57 -4.77
C LYS A 44 -3.24 38.87 -4.67
N LEU A 45 -2.16 39.63 -4.51
CA LEU A 45 -0.83 39.05 -4.32
C LEU A 45 -0.75 38.35 -2.96
N GLU A 46 -1.28 38.94 -1.90
CA GLU A 46 -1.36 38.32 -0.58
C GLU A 46 -2.15 37.00 -0.62
N GLU A 47 -3.24 36.94 -1.38
CA GLU A 47 -3.99 35.69 -1.61
C GLU A 47 -3.12 34.62 -2.31
N ILE A 48 -2.37 35.02 -3.35
CA ILE A 48 -1.44 34.09 -4.04
C ILE A 48 -0.34 33.60 -3.11
N VAL A 49 0.25 34.48 -2.29
CA VAL A 49 1.28 34.11 -1.31
C VAL A 49 0.71 33.16 -0.25
N SER A 50 -0.47 33.44 0.27
CA SER A 50 -1.16 32.55 1.22
C SER A 50 -1.40 31.16 0.62
N ASN A 51 -1.90 31.09 -0.62
CA ASN A 51 -2.12 29.83 -1.33
C ASN A 51 -0.80 29.07 -1.57
N HIS A 52 0.27 29.78 -1.93
CA HIS A 52 1.61 29.21 -2.08
C HIS A 52 2.08 28.57 -0.76
N ASP A 53 1.97 29.29 0.36
CA ASP A 53 2.44 28.82 1.66
C ASP A 53 1.61 27.62 2.14
N GLN A 54 0.29 27.63 1.94
CA GLN A 54 -0.57 26.49 2.22
C GLN A 54 -0.19 25.25 1.38
N PHE A 55 0.12 25.46 0.10
CA PHE A 55 0.57 24.38 -0.78
C PHE A 55 1.94 23.83 -0.34
N GLN A 56 2.87 24.71 0.04
CA GLN A 56 4.18 24.30 0.59
C GLN A 56 4.01 23.48 1.87
N GLN A 57 3.11 23.87 2.78
CA GLN A 57 2.80 23.07 3.97
C GLN A 57 2.23 21.69 3.60
N THR A 58 1.35 21.63 2.60
CA THR A 58 0.80 20.35 2.10
C THR A 58 1.91 19.43 1.57
N ILE A 59 2.89 19.97 0.83
CA ILE A 59 4.06 19.20 0.37
C ILE A 59 4.89 18.68 1.55
N ILE A 60 5.16 19.53 2.55
CA ILE A 60 5.93 19.15 3.75
C ILE A 60 5.22 18.02 4.49
N GLN A 61 3.91 18.12 4.70
CA GLN A 61 3.11 17.07 5.36
C GLN A 61 3.17 15.74 4.59
N LYS A 62 2.99 15.76 3.27
CA LYS A 62 3.10 14.55 2.43
C LYS A 62 4.50 13.95 2.46
N LYS A 63 5.54 14.79 2.53
CA LYS A 63 6.94 14.32 2.65
C LYS A 63 7.23 13.71 4.02
N GLN A 64 6.63 14.23 5.09
CA GLN A 64 6.78 13.68 6.44
C GLN A 64 6.10 12.34 6.61
N ASN A 65 4.98 12.11 5.90
CA ASN A 65 4.27 10.83 5.94
C ASN A 65 3.98 10.29 4.54
N PRO A 66 5.01 9.79 3.82
CA PRO A 66 4.85 9.25 2.46
C PRO A 66 4.01 7.97 2.43
N LEU A 67 3.89 7.30 3.58
CA LEU A 67 3.10 6.07 3.73
C LEU A 67 1.61 6.36 4.00
N ASN A 68 1.24 7.60 4.32
CA ASN A 68 -0.16 8.04 4.35
C ASN A 68 -0.63 8.38 2.92
N SER A 69 -0.64 7.35 2.08
CA SER A 69 -1.16 7.42 0.72
C SER A 69 -2.15 6.28 0.50
N SER A 70 -3.14 6.52 -0.36
CA SER A 70 -4.12 5.50 -0.77
C SER A 70 -3.48 4.28 -1.45
N PHE A 71 -2.21 4.36 -1.87
CA PHE A 71 -1.47 3.22 -2.41
C PHE A 71 -1.05 2.24 -1.31
N ILE A 72 -0.68 2.73 -0.12
CA ILE A 72 -0.38 1.86 1.02
C ILE A 72 -1.64 1.14 1.50
N GLU A 73 -2.78 1.81 1.52
CA GLU A 73 -4.07 1.17 1.83
C GLU A 73 -4.39 0.03 0.84
N GLN A 74 -4.13 0.22 -0.45
CA GLN A 74 -4.30 -0.85 -1.45
C GLN A 74 -3.36 -2.04 -1.22
N ILE A 75 -2.11 -1.79 -0.83
CA ILE A 75 -1.17 -2.86 -0.49
C ILE A 75 -1.64 -3.62 0.75
N ASN A 76 -2.05 -2.89 1.80
CA ASN A 76 -2.54 -3.49 3.04
C ASN A 76 -3.82 -4.31 2.81
N GLN A 77 -4.73 -3.81 1.96
CA GLN A 77 -5.94 -4.54 1.60
C GLN A 77 -5.60 -5.83 0.85
N TRP A 78 -4.71 -5.74 -0.16
CA TRP A 78 -4.25 -6.91 -0.90
C TRP A 78 -3.58 -7.94 0.01
N GLU A 79 -2.76 -7.50 0.97
CA GLU A 79 -2.12 -8.38 1.96
C GLU A 79 -3.15 -9.09 2.83
N THR A 80 -4.12 -8.32 3.37
CA THR A 80 -5.20 -8.85 4.22
C THR A 80 -6.03 -9.89 3.45
N ASP A 81 -6.50 -9.53 2.25
CA ASP A 81 -7.30 -10.43 1.41
C ASP A 81 -6.53 -11.73 1.07
N SER A 82 -5.24 -11.61 0.80
CA SER A 82 -4.37 -12.75 0.47
C SER A 82 -4.20 -13.70 1.65
N ILE A 83 -4.02 -13.16 2.87
CA ILE A 83 -3.92 -13.96 4.09
C ILE A 83 -5.23 -14.69 4.35
N ASP A 84 -6.37 -14.00 4.24
CA ASP A 84 -7.69 -14.59 4.45
C ASP A 84 -7.95 -15.74 3.47
N GLN A 85 -7.53 -15.56 2.21
CA GLN A 85 -7.65 -16.60 1.18
C GLN A 85 -6.83 -17.86 1.55
N ILE A 86 -5.58 -17.69 1.99
CA ILE A 86 -4.73 -18.80 2.44
C ILE A 86 -5.37 -19.52 3.61
N GLN A 87 -5.85 -18.78 4.60
CA GLN A 87 -6.44 -19.35 5.81
C GLN A 87 -7.71 -20.14 5.50
N LYS A 88 -8.56 -19.60 4.62
CA LYS A 88 -9.79 -20.27 4.18
C LYS A 88 -9.48 -21.61 3.52
N ILE A 89 -8.58 -21.65 2.53
CA ILE A 89 -8.23 -22.90 1.86
C ILE A 89 -7.56 -23.88 2.81
N ALA A 90 -6.65 -23.41 3.67
CA ALA A 90 -6.02 -24.27 4.66
C ALA A 90 -7.06 -24.89 5.61
N LYS A 91 -8.12 -24.16 5.96
CA LYS A 91 -9.24 -24.69 6.75
C LYS A 91 -10.02 -25.74 5.97
N GLU A 92 -10.43 -25.46 4.74
CA GLU A 92 -11.15 -26.40 3.87
C GLU A 92 -10.36 -27.70 3.65
N CYS A 93 -9.03 -27.61 3.44
CA CYS A 93 -8.17 -28.77 3.32
C CYS A 93 -8.10 -29.61 4.61
N ARG A 94 -8.02 -28.96 5.78
CA ARG A 94 -8.01 -29.65 7.08
C ARG A 94 -9.35 -30.35 7.36
N GLU A 95 -10.47 -29.69 7.05
CA GLU A 95 -11.80 -30.27 7.20
C GLU A 95 -11.97 -31.49 6.28
N THR A 96 -11.57 -31.36 5.01
CA THR A 96 -11.58 -32.49 4.06
C THR A 96 -10.72 -33.65 4.56
N LEU A 97 -9.51 -33.36 5.05
CA LEU A 97 -8.61 -34.37 5.60
C LEU A 97 -9.23 -35.07 6.82
N MET A 98 -9.87 -34.33 7.71
CA MET A 98 -10.54 -34.87 8.88
C MET A 98 -11.66 -35.84 8.48
N THR A 99 -12.54 -35.45 7.55
CA THR A 99 -13.61 -36.34 7.05
C THR A 99 -13.08 -37.60 6.37
N LEU A 100 -12.02 -37.48 5.56
CA LEU A 100 -11.39 -38.65 4.94
C LEU A 100 -10.73 -39.58 5.97
N THR A 101 -10.13 -39.01 7.00
CA THR A 101 -9.52 -39.75 8.11
C THR A 101 -10.58 -40.48 8.93
N GLU A 102 -11.66 -39.80 9.31
CA GLU A 102 -12.81 -40.39 10.01
C GLU A 102 -13.39 -41.56 9.23
N LYS A 103 -13.62 -41.39 7.92
CA LYS A 103 -14.09 -42.48 7.06
C LYS A 103 -13.13 -43.67 7.07
N SER A 104 -11.83 -43.41 6.96
CA SER A 104 -10.81 -44.47 6.96
C SER A 104 -10.77 -45.22 8.29
N ILE A 105 -10.90 -44.49 9.41
CA ILE A 105 -10.97 -45.08 10.76
C ILE A 105 -12.23 -45.95 10.90
N ASN A 106 -13.39 -45.48 10.43
CA ASN A 106 -14.63 -46.26 10.48
C ASN A 106 -14.52 -47.55 9.62
N ASP A 107 -13.88 -47.47 8.45
CA ASP A 107 -13.64 -48.64 7.61
C ASP A 107 -12.72 -49.65 8.31
N ILE A 108 -11.68 -49.17 9.00
CA ILE A 108 -10.79 -50.00 9.82
C ILE A 108 -11.53 -50.63 11.00
N GLU A 109 -12.36 -49.86 11.70
CA GLU A 109 -13.17 -50.34 12.83
C GLU A 109 -14.11 -51.47 12.39
N ASN A 110 -14.77 -51.32 11.25
CA ASN A 110 -15.62 -52.37 10.68
C ASN A 110 -14.84 -53.66 10.38
N LYS A 111 -13.66 -53.56 9.76
CA LYS A 111 -12.78 -54.72 9.52
C LYS A 111 -12.36 -55.39 10.83
N PHE A 112 -12.08 -54.59 11.85
CA PHE A 112 -11.68 -55.09 13.17
C PHE A 112 -12.83 -55.80 13.89
N ILE A 113 -14.05 -55.28 13.81
CA ILE A 113 -15.25 -55.93 14.34
C ILE A 113 -15.50 -57.26 13.63
N GLU A 114 -15.41 -57.30 12.29
CA GLU A 114 -15.58 -58.53 11.51
C GLU A 114 -14.55 -59.60 11.89
N LEU A 115 -13.27 -59.20 12.03
CA LEU A 115 -12.20 -60.09 12.48
C LEU A 115 -12.47 -60.62 13.90
N SER A 116 -12.92 -59.75 14.81
CA SER A 116 -13.26 -60.11 16.18
C SER A 116 -14.41 -61.13 16.25
N GLN A 117 -15.41 -60.97 15.38
CA GLN A 117 -16.51 -61.91 15.26
C GLN A 117 -16.03 -63.27 14.74
N LYS A 118 -15.24 -63.30 13.66
CA LYS A 118 -14.66 -64.55 13.13
C LYS A 118 -13.83 -65.29 14.18
N LEU A 119 -12.98 -64.57 14.92
CA LEU A 119 -12.20 -65.14 16.01
C LEU A 119 -13.06 -65.77 17.10
N LYS A 120 -14.20 -65.14 17.43
CA LYS A 120 -15.14 -65.64 18.43
C LYS A 120 -15.82 -66.92 17.93
N GLU A 121 -16.35 -66.91 16.72
CA GLU A 121 -17.02 -68.07 16.10
C GLU A 121 -16.07 -69.27 16.01
N THR A 122 -14.86 -69.07 15.47
CA THR A 122 -13.84 -70.13 15.37
C THR A 122 -13.44 -70.70 16.74
N ARG A 123 -13.43 -69.86 17.79
CA ARG A 123 -13.15 -70.31 19.16
C ARG A 123 -14.29 -71.14 19.75
N GLU A 124 -15.53 -70.76 19.47
CA GLU A 124 -16.73 -71.47 19.94
C GLU A 124 -16.91 -72.82 19.24
N GLU A 125 -16.62 -72.87 17.94
CA GLU A 125 -16.61 -74.09 17.13
C GLU A 125 -15.41 -74.99 17.47
N ASN A 126 -14.33 -74.40 17.99
CA ASN A 126 -13.08 -75.07 18.36
C ASN A 126 -12.43 -75.85 17.19
N GLU A 127 -12.72 -75.40 15.97
CA GLU A 127 -12.21 -75.92 14.70
C GLU A 127 -11.29 -74.85 14.09
N PHE A 128 -9.99 -74.94 14.37
CA PHE A 128 -8.98 -74.09 13.75
C PHE A 128 -7.72 -74.88 13.44
N ASN A 129 -7.00 -74.45 12.42
CA ASN A 129 -5.71 -74.99 12.04
C ASN A 129 -4.64 -73.88 11.97
N ASP A 130 -3.39 -74.25 11.69
CA ASP A 130 -2.28 -73.30 11.58
C ASP A 130 -2.51 -72.23 10.49
N PHE A 131 -3.28 -72.57 9.44
CA PHE A 131 -3.60 -71.61 8.39
C PHE A 131 -4.58 -70.53 8.89
N ASP A 132 -5.60 -70.89 9.67
CA ASP A 132 -6.55 -69.94 10.25
C ASP A 132 -5.83 -68.98 11.22
N LEU A 133 -4.96 -69.51 12.08
CA LEU A 133 -4.17 -68.72 13.02
C LEU A 133 -3.23 -67.74 12.28
N ASN A 134 -2.54 -68.19 11.25
CA ASN A 134 -1.70 -67.32 10.43
C ASN A 134 -2.52 -66.25 9.68
N ASN A 135 -3.70 -66.60 9.18
CA ASN A 135 -4.57 -65.66 8.49
C ASN A 135 -5.10 -64.56 9.43
N PHE A 136 -5.52 -64.90 10.65
CA PHE A 136 -5.92 -63.92 11.65
C PHE A 136 -4.76 -63.00 12.04
N GLN A 137 -3.56 -63.55 12.20
CA GLN A 137 -2.38 -62.75 12.51
C GLN A 137 -2.03 -61.78 11.37
N LEU A 138 -2.14 -62.22 10.11
CA LEU A 138 -1.90 -61.38 8.94
C LEU A 138 -2.94 -60.25 8.85
N GLN A 139 -4.22 -60.53 9.08
CA GLN A 139 -5.27 -59.51 9.12
C GLN A 139 -5.06 -58.49 10.26
N LEU A 140 -4.63 -58.93 11.45
CA LEU A 140 -4.27 -58.03 12.55
C LEU A 140 -3.10 -57.10 12.16
N THR A 141 -2.06 -57.64 11.53
CA THR A 141 -0.93 -56.84 11.07
C THR A 141 -1.37 -55.81 10.04
N GLN A 142 -2.18 -56.22 9.05
CA GLN A 142 -2.71 -55.32 8.03
C GLN A 142 -3.56 -54.18 8.63
N ILE A 143 -4.49 -54.49 9.54
CA ILE A 143 -5.30 -53.49 10.23
C ILE A 143 -4.42 -52.50 11.00
N THR A 144 -3.37 -53.00 11.65
CA THR A 144 -2.41 -52.17 12.39
C THR A 144 -1.62 -51.24 11.47
N GLU A 145 -1.19 -51.73 10.32
CA GLU A 145 -0.49 -50.91 9.32
C GLU A 145 -1.38 -49.83 8.72
N GLU A 146 -2.62 -50.19 8.33
CA GLU A 146 -3.61 -49.26 7.78
C GLU A 146 -3.98 -48.14 8.76
N LEU A 147 -4.00 -48.42 10.07
CA LEU A 147 -4.27 -47.44 11.12
C LEU A 147 -3.14 -46.42 11.30
N ASN A 148 -1.88 -46.85 11.15
CA ASN A 148 -0.72 -46.00 11.35
C ASN A 148 -0.41 -45.12 10.12
N VAL A 149 -0.66 -45.63 8.91
CA VAL A 149 -0.44 -44.90 7.66
C VAL A 149 -1.61 -45.17 6.71
N PRO A 150 -2.67 -44.34 6.74
CA PRO A 150 -3.79 -44.48 5.81
C PRO A 150 -3.30 -44.25 4.38
N SER A 151 -3.24 -45.33 3.59
CA SER A 151 -2.64 -45.35 2.24
C SER A 151 -3.47 -44.62 1.18
N ASN A 152 -4.67 -44.16 1.54
CA ASN A 152 -5.66 -43.56 0.64
C ASN A 152 -5.61 -42.02 0.59
N ILE A 153 -4.79 -41.37 1.42
CA ILE A 153 -4.74 -39.91 1.49
C ILE A 153 -3.36 -39.41 1.01
N SER A 154 -3.35 -38.54 0.01
CA SER A 154 -2.13 -37.85 -0.43
C SER A 154 -2.35 -36.34 -0.49
N ILE A 155 -1.43 -35.58 0.10
CA ILE A 155 -1.44 -34.12 0.01
C ILE A 155 -0.59 -33.73 -1.20
N ARG A 156 -1.19 -32.97 -2.12
CA ARG A 156 -0.53 -32.47 -3.33
C ARG A 156 -0.56 -30.95 -3.32
N LYS A 157 0.46 -30.34 -3.93
CA LYS A 157 0.51 -28.89 -4.17
C LYS A 157 0.21 -28.65 -5.64
N ASP A 158 -0.74 -27.77 -5.91
CA ASP A 158 -1.00 -27.32 -7.27
C ASP A 158 0.12 -26.40 -7.75
N SER A 159 0.41 -26.46 -9.04
CA SER A 159 1.49 -25.71 -9.69
C SER A 159 1.10 -24.29 -10.12
N GLN A 160 -0.17 -23.92 -9.97
CA GLN A 160 -0.69 -22.61 -10.38
C GLN A 160 -0.50 -21.55 -9.28
N GLU A 161 -0.25 -20.31 -9.69
CA GLU A 161 -0.18 -19.17 -8.77
C GLU A 161 -1.56 -18.91 -8.15
N PHE A 162 -1.65 -19.19 -6.85
CA PHE A 162 -2.87 -19.00 -6.06
C PHE A 162 -3.12 -17.53 -5.70
N ILE A 163 -2.06 -16.80 -5.35
CA ILE A 163 -2.13 -15.38 -4.94
C ILE A 163 -1.58 -14.52 -6.06
N LYS A 164 -2.42 -13.59 -6.55
CA LYS A 164 -2.01 -12.64 -7.58
C LYS A 164 -1.02 -11.64 -7.01
N LYS A 165 0.12 -11.45 -7.68
CA LYS A 165 1.13 -10.47 -7.28
C LYS A 165 0.67 -9.03 -7.55
N ILE A 166 0.87 -8.13 -6.59
CA ILE A 166 0.77 -6.68 -6.78
C ILE A 166 2.13 -6.08 -7.20
N SER A 167 2.12 -5.06 -8.06
CA SER A 167 3.34 -4.39 -8.53
C SER A 167 3.18 -2.87 -8.56
N VAL A 168 4.25 -2.15 -8.23
CA VAL A 168 4.30 -0.69 -8.27
C VAL A 168 5.01 -0.28 -9.56
N ILE A 169 4.31 0.48 -10.42
CA ILE A 169 4.84 0.96 -11.69
C ILE A 169 4.96 2.48 -11.59
N SER A 170 6.15 3.01 -11.82
CA SER A 170 6.35 4.46 -11.99
C SER A 170 6.37 4.80 -13.46
N SER A 171 5.53 5.76 -13.87
CA SER A 171 5.67 6.42 -15.17
C SER A 171 6.39 7.75 -14.97
N PRO A 172 7.30 8.14 -15.90
CA PRO A 172 7.94 9.44 -15.82
C PRO A 172 6.90 10.56 -15.96
N PHE A 173 6.99 11.56 -15.08
CA PHE A 173 6.12 12.73 -15.10
C PHE A 173 6.23 13.47 -16.44
N GLY A 174 5.10 13.67 -17.12
CA GLY A 174 5.04 14.50 -18.32
C GLY A 174 5.42 15.95 -17.99
N SER A 175 6.39 16.50 -18.72
CA SER A 175 6.84 17.88 -18.58
C SER A 175 5.65 18.84 -18.65
N ILE A 176 5.43 19.59 -17.57
CA ILE A 176 4.49 20.70 -17.55
C ILE A 176 5.14 21.83 -18.37
N ASN A 177 5.00 21.78 -19.70
CA ASN A 177 5.30 22.93 -20.54
C ASN A 177 4.23 23.99 -20.24
N GLY A 178 4.60 25.00 -19.46
CA GLY A 178 3.77 26.18 -19.25
C GLY A 178 3.61 26.97 -20.54
N SER A 179 2.69 26.54 -21.41
CA SER A 179 2.27 27.29 -22.59
C SER A 179 0.93 27.98 -22.30
N ILE A 180 0.98 29.10 -21.59
CA ILE A 180 -0.05 30.14 -21.72
C ILE A 180 0.69 31.48 -21.78
N PHE A 181 1.08 31.90 -22.99
CA PHE A 181 1.02 33.30 -23.43
C PHE A 181 1.34 33.34 -24.94
N SER A 182 0.28 33.43 -25.74
CA SER A 182 0.33 33.84 -27.15
C SER A 182 -1.09 34.25 -27.51
N ASN A 183 -1.42 35.44 -28.02
CA ASN A 183 -0.68 36.61 -28.52
C ASN A 183 -1.80 37.66 -28.83
N PRO A 184 -1.65 38.75 -29.63
CA PRO A 184 -0.47 39.53 -30.03
C PRO A 184 -0.73 41.06 -29.93
N LEU A 185 0.29 41.87 -29.67
CA LEU A 185 0.31 43.24 -30.22
C LEU A 185 1.63 43.50 -30.92
N ASN A 186 1.51 43.35 -32.24
CA ASN A 186 2.29 43.95 -33.31
C ASN A 186 2.90 45.31 -32.92
N PHE A 187 4.23 45.40 -32.85
CA PHE A 187 4.94 46.65 -33.11
C PHE A 187 6.20 46.37 -33.94
N GLY A 188 6.25 47.07 -35.06
CA GLY A 188 7.30 46.97 -36.07
C GLY A 188 8.65 47.49 -35.60
N CYS A 189 9.65 47.06 -36.36
CA CYS A 189 11.08 47.33 -36.26
C CYS A 189 11.44 48.79 -35.97
N SER A 190 12.50 48.99 -35.18
CA SER A 190 13.80 49.53 -35.63
C SER A 190 14.78 49.69 -34.44
N GLY A 191 16.03 49.23 -34.59
CA GLY A 191 17.16 49.74 -33.79
C GLY A 191 18.08 48.71 -33.14
N SER A 192 19.03 48.19 -33.93
CA SER A 192 20.47 48.00 -33.61
C SER A 192 20.95 47.59 -32.19
N GLY A 193 21.62 46.43 -32.14
CA GLY A 193 22.89 46.25 -31.43
C GLY A 193 22.92 45.23 -30.29
N GLY A 194 23.83 44.25 -30.38
CA GLY A 194 24.37 43.52 -29.21
C GLY A 194 24.05 42.03 -29.16
N GLN A 195 24.95 41.21 -29.72
CA GLN A 195 25.01 39.77 -29.44
C GLN A 195 25.54 39.55 -28.01
N THR A 196 24.84 38.75 -27.20
CA THR A 196 25.48 37.95 -26.15
C THR A 196 24.82 36.58 -26.08
N THR A 197 25.51 35.59 -26.62
CA THR A 197 25.29 34.17 -26.38
C THR A 197 25.67 33.83 -24.94
N ALA A 198 24.73 33.35 -24.13
CA ALA A 198 25.03 32.71 -22.86
C ALA A 198 24.53 31.27 -22.89
N ASN A 199 25.49 30.40 -23.19
CA ASN A 199 25.51 28.96 -22.97
C ASN A 199 25.42 28.67 -21.47
N THR A 200 24.50 27.79 -21.06
CA THR A 200 24.64 27.02 -19.82
C THR A 200 24.25 25.57 -20.05
N ASN A 201 25.18 24.80 -20.62
CA ASN A 201 25.30 23.39 -20.31
C ASN A 201 25.63 23.24 -18.81
N SER A 202 24.69 22.70 -18.04
CA SER A 202 25.00 22.11 -16.73
C SER A 202 24.57 20.64 -16.73
N THR A 203 25.51 19.81 -17.18
CA THR A 203 25.56 18.37 -16.90
C THR A 203 25.58 18.18 -15.38
N PHE A 204 24.55 17.56 -14.82
CA PHE A 204 24.57 17.10 -13.44
C PHE A 204 24.49 15.58 -13.42
N SER A 205 25.66 14.95 -13.33
CA SER A 205 25.83 13.53 -13.05
C SER A 205 25.87 13.34 -11.53
N ILE A 206 24.99 12.51 -10.98
CA ILE A 206 25.25 11.86 -9.69
C ILE A 206 25.33 10.37 -9.96
N GLY A 207 26.51 9.83 -9.72
CA GLY A 207 26.86 8.43 -9.88
C GLY A 207 26.17 7.53 -8.86
N SER A 208 25.77 6.36 -9.35
CA SER A 208 25.45 5.19 -8.53
C SER A 208 26.70 4.63 -7.88
N THR A 209 26.65 4.37 -6.59
CA THR A 209 27.52 3.37 -5.95
C THR A 209 26.64 2.30 -5.33
N ASN A 210 26.70 1.12 -5.93
CA ASN A 210 26.22 -0.13 -5.37
C ASN A 210 27.04 -0.53 -4.15
N GLY A 211 26.39 -1.06 -3.13
CA GLY A 211 27.03 -1.68 -1.97
C GLY A 211 26.09 -2.69 -1.33
N SER A 212 26.12 -3.93 -1.83
CA SER A 212 25.48 -5.10 -1.25
C SER A 212 26.19 -5.51 0.04
N ILE A 213 25.45 -5.74 1.14
CA ILE A 213 25.89 -6.64 2.22
C ILE A 213 24.69 -7.46 2.71
N PHE A 214 24.76 -8.77 2.41
CA PHE A 214 24.06 -9.86 3.11
C PHE A 214 24.75 -10.11 4.45
N GLY A 215 24.01 -10.45 5.50
CA GLY A 215 24.61 -10.91 6.76
C GLY A 215 23.64 -11.06 7.92
N SER A 216 23.04 -12.24 7.99
CA SER A 216 22.26 -12.87 9.07
C SER A 216 22.73 -12.60 10.51
N SER A 217 21.80 -12.51 11.47
CA SER A 217 21.56 -13.52 12.53
C SER A 217 20.92 -12.98 13.82
N VAL A 218 19.84 -13.68 14.25
CA VAL A 218 19.57 -14.16 15.63
C VAL A 218 19.08 -13.06 16.62
N LYS A 219 17.94 -13.16 17.33
CA LYS A 219 17.54 -14.22 18.28
C LYS A 219 16.06 -14.03 18.71
N SER A 220 15.33 -15.14 18.77
CA SER A 220 14.08 -15.32 19.53
C SER A 220 14.30 -15.23 21.05
N GLY A 221 13.29 -14.80 21.80
CA GLY A 221 13.26 -14.92 23.26
C GLY A 221 11.87 -14.71 23.85
N TYR A 222 11.10 -15.80 23.96
CA TYR A 222 9.92 -15.92 24.82
C TYR A 222 10.33 -16.40 26.22
N SER A 223 9.48 -16.09 27.21
CA SER A 223 9.28 -16.74 28.53
C SER A 223 9.93 -16.15 29.80
N GLY A 224 9.11 -16.13 30.87
CA GLY A 224 9.48 -15.91 32.28
C GLY A 224 8.54 -14.96 33.03
N PHE A 225 7.27 -15.31 33.27
CA PHE A 225 6.78 -15.79 34.59
C PHE A 225 7.69 -15.48 35.78
N GLY A 226 7.26 -14.52 36.62
CA GLY A 226 7.84 -14.22 37.93
C GLY A 226 6.72 -13.94 38.92
N GLN A 227 6.45 -14.93 39.77
CA GLN A 227 5.57 -14.82 40.93
C GLN A 227 6.16 -13.79 41.92
N GLN A 228 5.32 -12.91 42.47
CA GLN A 228 5.62 -12.18 43.69
C GLN A 228 4.69 -12.66 44.79
N THR A 229 5.25 -13.47 45.68
CA THR A 229 4.75 -13.69 47.03
C THR A 229 5.38 -12.63 47.94
N SER A 230 4.56 -11.81 48.60
CA SER A 230 4.94 -11.25 49.90
C SER A 230 3.69 -11.05 50.75
N THR A 231 3.54 -11.97 51.70
CA THR A 231 2.83 -11.80 52.97
C THR A 231 3.31 -10.54 53.69
N ASN A 232 2.39 -9.68 54.16
CA ASN A 232 2.39 -9.30 55.57
C ASN A 232 1.01 -8.82 56.02
N ALA A 233 0.69 -9.19 57.27
CA ALA A 233 -0.60 -9.09 57.91
C ALA A 233 -0.74 -7.82 58.77
N ASN A 234 -2.00 -7.43 59.01
CA ASN A 234 -2.57 -6.81 60.21
C ASN A 234 -1.84 -5.65 60.91
N CYS A 235 -2.54 -4.51 61.07
CA CYS A 235 -3.18 -4.21 62.36
C CYS A 235 -4.14 -2.99 62.30
N ARG A 236 -5.19 -3.10 63.11
CA ARG A 236 -6.22 -2.12 63.45
C ARG A 236 -5.66 -0.80 64.03
N GLN A 237 -6.29 0.32 63.72
CA GLN A 237 -7.19 1.09 64.60
C GLN A 237 -7.91 2.17 63.78
#